data_AF-A0A2W6DYF3-F1
#
_entry.id   AF-A0A2W6DYF3-F1
#
_cell.length_a   1.000
_cell.length_b   1.000
_cell.length_c   1.000
_cell.angle_alpha   90.00
_cell.angle_beta   90.00
_cell.angle_gamma   90.00
#
_symmetry.space_group_name_H-M   'P 1'
#
loop_
_entity.id
_entity.type
_entity.pdbx_description
1 polymer ?
#
loop_
_entity_poly.entity_id
_entity_poly.type
_entity_poly.pdbx_seq_one_letter_code
_entity_poly.pdbx_strand_id
1 'polypeptide(L)'
;MVVDPKRAAVLALHWQVNVIKPEGFFGSVLSEPIVRSGVVERAARFHRSVRAAGVPVIFTLAGNGLSQWLTGRGIDTVFLTGVATNL
;
A
#
# COMPACT_ATOMS: atom_id res chain seq x y z
N MET A 1 11.66 16.24 5.22
CA MET A 1 10.22 16.11 5.51
C MET A 1 10.06 15.59 6.92
N VAL A 2 9.21 16.20 7.75
CA VAL A 2 8.91 15.75 9.11
C VAL A 2 7.55 15.05 9.09
N VAL A 3 7.43 13.91 9.76
CA VAL A 3 6.20 13.11 9.80
C VAL A 3 5.85 12.87 11.26
N ASP A 4 4.64 13.26 11.66
CA ASP A 4 4.08 12.83 12.95
C ASP A 4 3.48 11.42 12.78
N PRO A 5 4.05 10.38 13.41
CA PRO A 5 3.56 9.02 13.26
C PRO A 5 2.13 8.82 13.80
N LYS A 6 1.63 9.72 14.67
CA LYS A 6 0.26 9.67 15.19
C LYS A 6 -0.78 10.22 14.20
N ARG A 7 -0.35 11.02 13.22
CA ARG A 7 -1.20 11.66 12.21
C ARG A 7 -0.97 11.10 10.81
N ALA A 8 -0.14 10.05 10.70
CA ALA A 8 0.21 9.42 9.44
C ALA A 8 -0.32 7.99 9.33
N ALA A 9 -0.61 7.55 8.11
CA ALA A 9 -0.89 6.15 7.79
C ALA A 9 -0.29 5.75 6.44
N VAL A 10 -0.03 4.47 6.26
CA VAL A 10 0.29 3.88 4.95
C VAL A 10 -0.93 3.15 4.42
N LEU A 11 -1.36 3.51 3.21
CA LEU A 11 -2.33 2.74 2.45
C LEU A 11 -1.59 1.77 1.53
N ALA A 12 -1.88 0.49 1.72
CA ALA A 12 -1.30 -0.63 0.99
C ALA A 12 -2.36 -1.18 0.03
N LEU A 13 -2.44 -0.56 -1.14
CA LEU A 13 -3.46 -0.78 -2.17
C LEU A 13 -3.11 -2.01 -3.03
N HIS A 14 -4.07 -2.91 -3.19
CA HIS A 14 -4.02 -4.00 -4.18
C HIS A 14 -2.83 -4.98 -4.09
N TRP A 15 -2.26 -5.17 -2.90
CA TRP A 15 -1.28 -6.23 -2.63
C TRP A 15 -1.95 -7.61 -2.54
N GLN A 16 -2.71 -7.98 -3.56
CA GLN A 16 -3.45 -9.24 -3.66
C GLN A 16 -2.69 -10.21 -4.54
N VAL A 17 -2.76 -11.50 -4.22
CA VAL A 17 -2.22 -12.58 -5.07
C VAL A 17 -2.72 -12.45 -6.51
N ASN A 18 -4.01 -12.17 -6.69
CA ASN A 18 -4.62 -11.97 -8.01
C ASN A 18 -3.96 -10.87 -8.85
N VAL A 19 -3.27 -9.93 -8.22
CA VAL A 19 -2.64 -8.77 -8.88
C VAL A 19 -1.13 -8.95 -8.99
N ILE A 20 -0.46 -9.39 -7.91
CA ILE A 20 1.00 -9.33 -7.80
C ILE A 20 1.72 -10.65 -8.06
N LYS A 21 0.99 -11.75 -8.22
CA LYS A 21 1.57 -13.07 -8.51
C LYS A 21 1.35 -13.45 -9.98
N PRO A 22 2.31 -14.13 -10.61
CA PRO A 22 2.16 -14.57 -12.01
C PRO A 22 0.94 -15.47 -12.23
N GLU A 23 0.56 -16.25 -11.22
CA GLU A 23 -0.58 -17.16 -11.25
C GLU A 23 -1.92 -16.46 -10.93
N GLY A 24 -1.86 -15.17 -10.57
CA GLY A 24 -3.03 -14.37 -10.29
C GLY A 24 -3.81 -13.99 -11.54
N PHE A 25 -5.07 -13.58 -11.36
CA PHE A 25 -5.96 -13.17 -12.45
C PHE A 25 -5.35 -12.12 -13.40
N PHE A 26 -4.56 -11.17 -12.87
CA PHE A 26 -3.90 -10.13 -13.67
C PHE A 26 -2.45 -10.47 -14.06
N GLY A 27 -1.99 -11.70 -13.78
CA GLY A 27 -0.60 -12.11 -13.96
C GLY A 27 -0.10 -11.91 -15.40
N SER A 28 -0.92 -12.23 -16.40
CA SER A 28 -0.57 -12.08 -17.82
C SER A 28 -0.31 -10.63 -18.26
N VAL A 29 -0.82 -9.65 -17.51
CA VAL A 29 -0.71 -8.22 -17.84
C VAL A 29 0.28 -7.49 -16.91
N LEU A 30 0.31 -7.86 -15.62
CA LEU A 30 1.04 -7.11 -14.60
C LEU A 30 2.30 -7.81 -14.07
N SER A 31 2.49 -9.11 -14.29
CA SER A 31 3.59 -9.85 -13.65
C SER A 31 4.98 -9.33 -14.04
N GLU A 32 5.25 -9.18 -15.34
CA GLU A 32 6.54 -8.71 -15.85
C GLU A 32 6.94 -7.33 -15.29
N PRO A 33 6.11 -6.27 -15.37
CA PRO A 33 6.48 -4.97 -14.79
C PRO A 33 6.62 -5.00 -13.27
N ILE A 34 5.82 -5.82 -12.56
CA ILE A 34 5.93 -5.99 -11.10
C ILE A 34 7.27 -6.62 -10.73
N VAL A 35 7.65 -7.72 -11.38
CA VAL A 35 8.93 -8.40 -11.14
C VAL A 35 10.10 -7.48 -11.49
N ARG A 36 10.10 -6.88 -12.68
CA ARG A 36 11.17 -5.99 -13.15
C ARG A 36 11.38 -4.79 -12.24
N SER A 37 10.32 -4.25 -11.64
CA SER A 37 10.41 -3.11 -10.72
C SER A 37 10.92 -3.46 -9.32
N GLY A 38 10.81 -4.73 -8.90
CA GLY A 38 11.09 -5.17 -7.53
C GLY A 38 10.20 -4.46 -6.48
N VAL A 39 9.00 -4.02 -6.89
CA VAL A 39 8.14 -3.17 -6.07
C VAL A 39 7.62 -3.90 -4.83
N VAL A 40 7.41 -5.21 -4.91
CA VAL A 40 6.91 -6.03 -3.79
C VAL A 40 7.91 -6.02 -2.63
N GLU A 41 9.19 -6.29 -2.91
CA GLU A 41 10.25 -6.32 -1.90
C GLU A 41 10.49 -4.92 -1.30
N ARG A 42 10.44 -3.88 -2.14
CA ARG A 42 10.58 -2.48 -1.70
C ARG A 42 9.42 -2.06 -0.80
N ALA A 43 8.18 -2.37 -1.19
CA ALA A 43 6.99 -2.10 -0.39
C ALA A 43 7.04 -2.86 0.94
N ALA A 44 7.39 -4.14 0.92
CA ALA A 44 7.52 -4.95 2.13
C ALA A 44 8.59 -4.39 3.09
N ARG A 45 9.73 -3.92 2.56
CA ARG A 45 10.77 -3.26 3.36
C ARG A 45 10.26 -1.96 3.97
N PHE A 46 9.60 -1.12 3.17
CA PHE A 46 9.00 0.13 3.64
C PHE A 46 7.94 -0.11 4.72
N HIS A 47 7.03 -1.08 4.52
CA HIS A 47 5.99 -1.46 5.48
C HIS A 47 6.55 -1.91 6.82
N ARG A 48 7.69 -2.63 6.82
CA ARG A 48 8.38 -2.98 8.07
C ARG A 48 8.93 -1.75 8.78
N SER A 49 9.60 -0.86 8.06
CA SER A 49 10.17 0.36 8.65
C SER A 49 9.12 1.30 9.24
N VAL A 50 8.01 1.53 8.54
CA VAL A 50 6.93 2.41 9.04
C VAL A 50 6.19 1.80 10.24
N ARG A 51 6.00 0.48 10.26
CA ARG A 51 5.45 -0.22 11.45
C ARG A 51 6.38 -0.09 12.66
N ALA A 52 7.68 -0.23 12.46
CA ALA A 52 8.67 0.00 13.52
C ALA A 52 8.65 1.45 14.03
N ALA A 53 8.27 2.41 13.18
CA ALA A 53 8.08 3.81 13.55
C ALA A 53 6.69 4.13 14.16
N GLY A 54 5.83 3.11 14.37
CA GLY A 54 4.50 3.28 14.96
C GLY A 54 3.41 3.76 13.99
N VAL A 55 3.71 3.84 12.69
CA VAL A 55 2.74 4.24 11.66
C VAL A 55 1.91 3.01 11.23
N PRO A 56 0.57 3.09 11.24
CA PRO A 56 -0.28 1.99 10.81
C PRO A 56 -0.14 1.73 9.29
N VAL A 57 -0.14 0.45 8.91
CA VAL A 57 -0.20 0.00 7.51
C VAL A 57 -1.54 -0.67 7.27
N ILE A 58 -2.35 -0.07 6.39
CA ILE A 58 -3.74 -0.46 6.13
C ILE A 58 -3.81 -1.10 4.75
N PHE A 59 -4.03 -2.40 4.72
CA PHE A 59 -4.28 -3.15 3.48
C PHE A 59 -5.73 -2.97 3.06
N THR A 60 -5.95 -2.51 1.83
CA THR A 60 -7.28 -2.10 1.40
C THR A 60 -7.49 -2.27 -0.09
N LEU A 61 -8.77 -2.28 -0.47
CA LEU A 61 -9.29 -2.33 -1.83
C LEU A 61 -10.17 -1.10 -2.06
N ALA A 62 -10.51 -0.82 -3.32
CA ALA A 62 -11.42 0.27 -3.63
C ALA A 62 -12.83 0.05 -3.01
N GLY A 63 -13.53 1.15 -2.71
CA GLY A 63 -14.96 1.12 -2.39
C GLY A 63 -15.34 0.84 -0.93
N ASN A 64 -14.54 1.29 0.05
CA ASN A 64 -14.86 1.11 1.48
C ASN A 64 -14.82 2.43 2.28
N GLY A 65 -15.19 2.36 3.57
CA GLY A 65 -15.24 3.49 4.50
C GLY A 65 -13.88 4.01 5.01
N LEU A 66 -12.81 3.84 4.22
CA LEU A 66 -11.46 4.23 4.62
C LEU A 66 -11.32 5.73 4.87
N SER A 67 -11.98 6.57 4.07
CA SER A 67 -11.92 8.02 4.27
C SER A 67 -12.47 8.41 5.64
N GLN A 68 -13.63 7.88 6.04
CA GLN A 68 -14.21 8.12 7.37
C GLN A 68 -13.32 7.56 8.49
N TRP A 69 -12.69 6.40 8.27
CA TRP A 69 -11.79 5.81 9.26
C TRP A 69 -10.53 6.67 9.48
N LEU A 70 -9.95 7.19 8.40
CA LEU A 70 -8.75 8.05 8.45
C LEU A 70 -9.08 9.38 9.16
N THR A 71 -10.17 10.05 8.76
CA THR A 71 -10.57 11.33 9.36
C THR A 71 -10.98 11.17 10.82
N GLY A 72 -11.71 10.11 11.17
CA GLY A 72 -12.08 9.81 12.56
C GLY A 72 -10.88 9.55 13.49
N ARG A 73 -9.70 9.24 12.93
CA ARG A 73 -8.44 9.07 13.67
C ARG A 73 -7.51 10.28 13.61
N GLY A 74 -7.94 11.37 12.96
CA GLY A 74 -7.11 12.57 12.80
C GLY A 74 -5.88 12.36 11.92
N ILE A 75 -5.91 11.37 11.02
CA ILE A 75 -4.85 11.14 10.03
C ILE A 75 -4.96 12.21 8.95
N ASP A 76 -3.90 13.00 8.79
CA ASP A 76 -3.80 14.07 7.77
C ASP A 76 -2.72 13.79 6.71
N THR A 77 -1.88 12.80 6.96
CA THR A 77 -0.76 12.43 6.09
C THR A 77 -0.90 10.97 5.67
N VAL A 78 -0.90 10.73 4.36
CA VAL A 78 -1.03 9.38 3.80
C VAL A 78 0.16 9.06 2.90
N PHE A 79 0.82 7.94 3.19
CA PHE A 79 1.76 7.31 2.26
C PHE A 79 1.02 6.27 1.43
N LEU A 80 1.25 6.29 0.12
CA LEU A 80 0.63 5.34 -0.81
C LEU A 80 1.66 4.29 -1.23
N THR A 81 1.27 3.02 -1.12
CA THR A 81 1.98 1.89 -1.72
C THR A 81 0.97 1.01 -2.41
N GLY A 82 1.29 0.50 -3.60
CA GLY A 82 0.38 -0.39 -4.29
C GLY A 82 0.69 -0.51 -5.77
N VAL A 83 -0.19 -1.24 -6.45
CA VAL A 83 -0.19 -1.44 -7.90
C VAL A 83 -1.65 -1.42 -8.41
N ALA A 84 -1.93 -1.09 -9.66
CA ALA A 84 -1.03 -0.47 -10.63
C ALA A 84 -1.05 1.06 -10.49
N THR A 85 0.03 1.73 -10.85
CA THR A 85 0.20 3.18 -10.64
C THR A 85 -0.77 4.05 -11.45
N ASN A 86 -1.28 3.54 -12.58
CA ASN A 86 -2.04 4.28 -13.57
C ASN A 86 -3.47 3.75 -13.77
N LEU A 87 -3.98 2.96 -12.81
CA LEU A 87 -5.34 2.42 -12.81
C LEU A 87 -6.20 3.09 -11.74
#